data_AF-A0AAW9TL71-F1
#
_entry.id   AF-A0AAW9TL71-F1
#
_cell.length_a   1.000
_cell.length_b   1.000
_cell.length_c   1.000
_cell.angle_alpha   90.00
_cell.angle_beta   90.00
_cell.angle_gamma   90.00
#
_symmetry.space_group_name_H-M   'P 1'
#
loop_
_entity.id
_entity.type
_entity.pdbx_description
1 polymer ?
#
loop_
_entity_poly.entity_id
_entity_poly.type
_entity_poly.pdbx_seq_one_letter_code
_entity_poly.pdbx_strand_id
1 'polypeptide(L)'
;MSEKSSEKSEMSTIAFCQHALRREIAPPSVGSVQTRIATAARSLGWSYTRTRDAWYADPRISIRPEELFRVEAVSGLVYQARQEVRKNDDAIARATALLGGEDAHLVRSIVAAVRSALGIRNRA
;
A
#
# COMPACT_ATOMS: atom_id res chain seq x y z
N MET A 1 32.00 11.08 10.02
CA MET A 1 30.87 10.49 10.78
C MET A 1 29.88 9.94 9.78
N SER A 2 29.45 8.70 9.98
CA SER A 2 28.77 7.87 8.97
C SER A 2 27.27 8.15 8.93
N GLU A 3 26.79 8.82 7.88
CA GLU A 3 25.36 8.86 7.50
C GLU A 3 24.98 7.69 6.58
N LYS A 4 25.65 6.53 6.70
CA LYS A 4 25.43 5.35 5.83
C LYS A 4 24.58 4.26 6.48
N SER A 5 23.62 4.61 7.33
CA SER A 5 22.84 3.61 8.06
C SER A 5 21.42 4.08 8.37
N SER A 6 20.57 4.31 7.36
CA SER A 6 19.11 4.11 7.55
C SER A 6 18.25 4.12 6.27
N GLU A 7 18.79 4.28 5.06
CA GLU A 7 18.03 4.08 3.82
C GLU A 7 17.88 2.58 3.51
N LYS A 8 17.24 1.84 4.42
CA LYS A 8 16.70 0.52 4.11
C LYS A 8 15.48 0.80 3.22
N SER A 9 15.76 1.02 1.93
CA SER A 9 14.85 1.58 0.93
C SER A 9 13.40 1.19 1.18
N GLU A 10 12.55 2.16 1.54
CA GLU A 10 11.11 1.97 1.51
C GLU A 10 10.72 1.58 0.09
N MET A 11 10.45 0.29 -0.13
CA MET A 11 10.04 -0.20 -1.42
C MET A 11 8.66 0.39 -1.72
N SER A 12 8.52 1.09 -2.84
CA SER A 12 7.20 1.61 -3.24
C SER A 12 6.22 0.46 -3.50
N THR A 13 4.91 0.70 -3.30
CA THR A 13 3.87 -0.32 -3.50
C THR A 13 3.94 -0.97 -4.89
N ILE A 14 4.28 -0.18 -5.91
CA ILE A 14 4.42 -0.66 -7.28
C ILE A 14 5.65 -1.58 -7.45
N ALA A 15 6.78 -1.24 -6.81
CA ALA A 15 7.98 -2.08 -6.80
C ALA A 15 7.74 -3.39 -6.04
N PHE A 16 6.97 -3.34 -4.94
CA PHE A 16 6.54 -4.54 -4.22
C PHE A 16 5.68 -5.45 -5.11
N CYS A 17 4.70 -4.89 -5.81
CA CYS A 17 3.86 -5.67 -6.72
C CYS A 17 4.69 -6.28 -7.86
N GLN A 18 5.62 -5.54 -8.45
CA GLN A 18 6.54 -6.07 -9.47
C GLN A 18 7.36 -7.25 -8.92
N HIS A 19 7.90 -7.11 -7.70
CA HIS A 19 8.68 -8.15 -7.05
C HIS A 19 7.84 -9.40 -6.84
N ALA A 20 6.68 -9.26 -6.20
CA ALA A 20 5.74 -10.35 -5.93
C ALA A 20 5.30 -11.08 -7.22
N LEU A 21 4.96 -10.32 -8.26
CA LEU A 21 4.59 -10.86 -9.57
C LEU A 21 5.70 -11.72 -10.17
N ARG A 22 6.94 -11.24 -10.14
CA ARG A 22 8.07 -11.86 -10.83
C ARG A 22 8.71 -13.01 -10.05
N ARG A 23 8.64 -13.00 -8.73
CA ARG A 23 9.33 -13.96 -7.86
C ARG A 23 8.40 -15.03 -7.32
N GLU A 24 7.22 -14.64 -6.86
CA GLU A 24 6.31 -15.55 -6.15
C GLU A 24 5.16 -16.03 -7.05
N ILE A 25 4.46 -15.10 -7.71
CA ILE A 25 3.22 -15.44 -8.44
C ILE A 25 3.51 -16.11 -9.79
N ALA A 26 4.47 -15.58 -10.55
CA ALA A 26 4.88 -16.13 -11.84
C ALA A 26 6.41 -16.13 -11.95
N PRO A 27 7.10 -17.08 -11.28
CA PRO A 27 8.55 -17.22 -11.35
C PRO A 27 9.04 -17.54 -12.77
N PRO A 28 10.35 -17.39 -13.05
CA PRO A 28 10.93 -17.72 -14.36
C PRO A 28 10.65 -19.15 -14.84
N SER A 29 10.44 -20.10 -13.92
CA SER A 29 10.10 -21.50 -14.22
C SER A 29 8.76 -21.66 -14.95
N VAL A 30 7.87 -20.66 -14.90
CA VAL A 30 6.58 -20.68 -15.61
C VAL A 30 6.76 -20.49 -17.13
N GLY A 31 7.88 -19.90 -17.58
CA GLY A 31 8.22 -19.76 -19.00
C GLY A 31 8.44 -18.31 -19.45
N SER A 32 8.04 -18.01 -20.69
CA SER A 32 8.27 -16.69 -21.30
C SER A 32 7.58 -15.56 -20.52
N VAL A 33 8.08 -14.32 -20.65
CA VAL A 33 7.50 -13.15 -19.97
C VAL A 33 6.01 -12.99 -20.27
N GLN A 34 5.60 -13.18 -21.52
CA GLN A 34 4.18 -13.12 -21.90
C GLN A 34 3.33 -14.17 -21.18
N THR A 35 3.83 -15.42 -21.10
CA THR A 35 3.16 -16.52 -20.39
C THR A 35 3.04 -16.22 -18.90
N ARG A 36 4.09 -15.64 -18.32
CA ARG A 36 4.13 -15.26 -16.90
C ARG A 36 3.14 -14.15 -16.57
N ILE A 37 3.06 -13.10 -17.40
CA ILE A 37 2.07 -12.03 -17.25
C ILE A 37 0.65 -12.60 -17.36
N ALA A 38 0.39 -13.46 -18.35
CA ALA A 38 -0.91 -14.10 -18.51
C ALA A 38 -1.27 -15.03 -17.33
N THR A 39 -0.27 -15.68 -16.74
CA THR A 39 -0.46 -16.54 -15.56
C THR A 39 -0.78 -15.70 -14.33
N ALA A 40 0.01 -14.65 -14.06
CA ALA A 40 -0.25 -13.74 -12.95
C ALA A 40 -1.61 -13.03 -13.08
N ALA A 41 -2.00 -12.62 -14.29
CA ALA A 41 -3.30 -12.00 -14.55
C ALA A 41 -4.45 -12.92 -14.13
N ARG A 42 -4.36 -14.21 -14.48
CA ARG A 42 -5.35 -15.22 -14.08
C ARG A 42 -5.38 -15.44 -12.56
N SER A 43 -4.23 -15.55 -11.91
CA SER A 43 -4.15 -15.76 -10.45
C SER A 43 -4.72 -14.58 -9.65
N LEU A 44 -4.47 -13.36 -10.13
CA LEU A 44 -4.92 -12.13 -9.49
C LEU A 44 -6.35 -11.72 -9.89
N GLY A 45 -6.91 -12.27 -10.97
CA GLY A 45 -8.17 -11.81 -11.54
C GLY A 45 -8.06 -10.42 -12.20
N TRP A 46 -6.85 -10.05 -12.63
CA TRP A 46 -6.58 -8.77 -13.29
C TRP A 46 -6.66 -8.89 -14.81
N SER A 47 -6.85 -7.76 -15.50
CA SER A 47 -6.65 -7.74 -16.94
C SER A 47 -5.17 -7.93 -17.28
N TYR A 48 -4.90 -8.46 -18.48
CA TYR A 48 -3.52 -8.64 -18.96
C TYR A 48 -2.75 -7.32 -18.96
N THR A 49 -3.36 -6.25 -19.48
CA THR A 49 -2.76 -4.90 -19.52
C THR A 49 -2.43 -4.39 -18.11
N ARG A 50 -3.38 -4.49 -17.17
CA ARG A 50 -3.16 -4.07 -15.77
C ARG A 50 -1.99 -4.84 -15.14
N THR A 51 -1.94 -6.14 -15.38
CA THR A 51 -0.86 -7.00 -14.89
C THR A 51 0.47 -6.65 -15.52
N ARG A 52 0.50 -6.38 -16.83
CA ARG A 52 1.70 -5.96 -17.56
C ARG A 52 2.22 -4.62 -17.04
N ASP A 53 1.36 -3.65 -16.81
CA ASP A 53 1.77 -2.33 -16.33
C ASP A 53 2.37 -2.45 -14.91
N ALA A 54 1.77 -3.27 -14.03
CA ALA A 54 2.35 -3.61 -12.73
C ALA A 54 3.65 -4.44 -12.85
N TRP A 55 3.72 -5.35 -13.83
CA TRP A 55 4.89 -6.17 -14.11
C TRP A 55 6.12 -5.32 -14.44
N TYR A 56 5.94 -4.20 -15.14
CA TYR A 56 7.00 -3.26 -15.48
C TYR A 56 7.14 -2.11 -14.49
N ALA A 57 6.33 -2.09 -13.43
CA ALA A 57 6.27 -0.99 -12.49
C ALA A 57 6.05 0.37 -13.18
N ASP A 58 5.08 0.43 -14.10
CA ASP A 58 4.76 1.67 -14.83
C ASP A 58 4.45 2.80 -13.83
N PRO A 59 5.20 3.91 -13.86
CA PRO A 59 5.04 5.01 -12.88
C PRO A 59 3.70 5.74 -13.01
N ARG A 60 2.96 5.53 -14.11
CA ARG A 60 1.65 6.17 -14.35
C ARG A 60 0.51 5.45 -13.63
N ILE A 61 0.76 4.25 -13.10
CA ILE A 61 -0.28 3.48 -12.42
C ILE A 61 -0.13 3.58 -10.90
N SER A 62 -1.27 3.74 -10.23
CA SER A 62 -1.36 3.57 -8.77
C SER A 62 -2.00 2.23 -8.45
N ILE A 63 -1.45 1.50 -7.47
CA ILE A 63 -2.01 0.24 -6.98
C ILE A 63 -3.05 0.54 -5.89
N ARG A 64 -4.28 0.06 -6.06
CA ARG A 64 -5.35 0.23 -5.08
C ARG A 64 -5.14 -0.70 -3.87
N PRO A 65 -5.69 -0.36 -2.69
CA PRO A 65 -5.57 -1.21 -1.51
C PRO A 65 -6.06 -2.65 -1.72
N GLU A 66 -7.15 -2.84 -2.46
CA GLU A 66 -7.75 -4.15 -2.75
C GLU A 66 -6.86 -4.99 -3.67
N GLU A 67 -6.22 -4.33 -4.63
CA GLU A 67 -5.24 -4.94 -5.52
C GLU A 67 -4.00 -5.39 -4.75
N LEU A 68 -3.50 -4.53 -3.84
CA LEU A 68 -2.38 -4.87 -2.98
C LEU A 68 -2.71 -6.07 -2.08
N PHE A 69 -3.88 -6.08 -1.45
CA PHE A 69 -4.33 -7.22 -0.64
C PHE A 69 -4.39 -8.52 -1.44
N ARG A 70 -4.85 -8.45 -2.69
CA ARG A 70 -4.88 -9.61 -3.58
C ARG A 70 -3.48 -10.11 -3.88
N VAL A 71 -2.54 -9.20 -4.15
CA VAL A 71 -1.13 -9.55 -4.37
C VAL A 71 -0.54 -10.20 -3.12
N GLU A 72 -0.75 -9.64 -1.93
CA GLU A 72 -0.30 -10.24 -0.66
C GLU A 72 -0.87 -11.64 -0.46
N ALA A 73 -2.18 -11.81 -0.66
CA ALA A 73 -2.85 -13.10 -0.48
C ALA A 73 -2.36 -14.17 -1.47
N VAL A 74 -2.10 -13.81 -2.72
CA VAL A 74 -1.66 -14.78 -3.76
C VAL A 74 -0.16 -15.04 -3.68
N SER A 75 0.66 -14.05 -3.33
CA SER A 75 2.12 -14.21 -3.22
C SER A 75 2.58 -14.76 -1.87
N GLY A 76 1.76 -14.66 -0.83
CA GLY A 76 2.18 -14.95 0.55
C GLY A 76 3.10 -13.88 1.16
N LEU A 77 3.40 -12.80 0.44
CA LEU A 77 4.21 -11.69 0.93
C LEU A 77 3.36 -10.66 1.67
N VAL A 78 3.97 -9.94 2.61
CA VAL A 78 3.33 -8.83 3.34
C VAL A 78 4.05 -7.53 3.03
N TYR A 79 3.32 -6.51 2.61
CA TYR A 79 3.87 -5.18 2.35
C TYR A 79 4.07 -4.42 3.67
N GLN A 80 5.33 -4.35 4.10
CA GLN A 80 5.69 -3.86 5.44
C GLN A 80 5.45 -2.36 5.65
N ALA A 81 5.54 -1.50 4.61
CA ALA A 81 5.33 -0.06 4.77
C ALA A 81 3.89 0.30 5.22
N ARG A 82 2.93 -0.61 5.08
CA ARG A 82 1.58 -0.45 5.63
C ARG A 82 1.49 -0.66 7.14
N GLN A 83 2.45 -1.38 7.73
CA GLN A 83 2.49 -1.58 9.18
C GLN A 83 2.73 -0.27 9.92
N GLU A 84 3.39 0.71 9.30
CA GLU A 84 3.61 2.02 9.91
C GLU A 84 2.35 2.89 9.90
N VAL A 85 1.58 2.88 8.80
CA VAL A 85 0.30 3.61 8.73
C VAL A 85 -0.71 3.08 9.75
N ARG A 86 -0.82 1.75 9.90
CA ARG A 86 -1.69 1.14 10.94
C ARG A 86 -1.24 1.50 12.36
N LYS A 87 0.07 1.51 12.63
CA LYS A 87 0.61 1.95 13.92
C LYS A 87 0.28 3.43 14.19
N ASN A 88 0.30 4.27 13.17
CA ASN A 88 -0.06 5.68 13.30
C ASN A 88 -1.54 5.86 13.62
N ASP A 89 -2.44 5.14 12.94
CA ASP A 89 -3.88 5.19 13.24
C ASP A 89 -4.18 4.68 14.67
N ASP A 90 -3.51 3.62 15.11
CA ASP A 90 -3.63 3.12 16.49
C ASP A 90 -3.08 4.10 17.51
N ALA A 91 -1.97 4.80 17.20
CA ALA A 91 -1.41 5.83 18.06
C ALA A 91 -2.34 7.06 18.14
N ILE A 92 -2.95 7.47 17.02
CA ILE A 92 -3.97 8.53 16.98
C ILE A 92 -5.21 8.11 17.78
N ALA A 93 -5.66 6.86 17.65
CA ALA A 93 -6.79 6.33 18.40
C ALA A 93 -6.52 6.31 19.91
N ARG A 94 -5.30 5.90 20.33
CA ARG A 94 -4.88 5.96 21.75
C ARG A 94 -4.77 7.39 22.26
N ALA A 95 -4.20 8.30 21.48
CA ALA A 95 -4.15 9.72 21.83
C ALA A 95 -5.57 10.30 21.95
N THR A 96 -6.49 9.93 21.05
CA THR A 96 -7.90 10.34 21.09
C THR A 96 -8.61 9.77 22.33
N ALA A 97 -8.31 8.54 22.73
CA ALA A 97 -8.87 7.94 23.94
C ALA A 97 -8.32 8.58 25.23
N LEU A 98 -7.03 8.94 25.25
CA LEU A 98 -6.41 9.66 26.37
C LEU A 98 -6.91 11.10 26.49
N LEU A 99 -7.18 11.76 25.37
CA LEU A 99 -7.69 13.13 25.30
C LEU A 99 -9.22 13.21 25.40
N GLY A 100 -9.94 12.09 25.21
CA GLY A 100 -11.41 12.02 25.17
C GLY A 100 -12.08 11.79 26.53
N GLY A 101 -11.34 11.83 27.63
CA GLY A 101 -11.88 11.71 29.00
C GLY A 101 -12.68 12.92 29.47
N GLU A 102 -12.49 14.10 28.88
CA GLU A 102 -13.24 15.32 29.16
C GLU A 102 -13.71 15.93 27.83
N ASP A 103 -15.03 15.89 27.60
CA ASP A 103 -15.78 16.45 26.48
C ASP A 103 -15.40 15.99 25.05
N ALA A 104 -15.95 14.83 24.68
CA ALA A 104 -15.92 14.25 23.34
C ALA A 104 -16.39 15.19 22.20
N HIS A 105 -17.17 16.24 22.51
CA HIS A 105 -17.60 17.26 21.54
C HIS A 105 -16.48 18.24 21.17
N LEU A 106 -15.61 18.58 22.12
CA LEU A 106 -14.51 19.52 21.95
C LEU A 106 -13.36 18.88 21.16
N VAL A 107 -13.08 17.62 21.44
CA VAL A 107 -12.07 16.85 20.69
C VAL A 107 -12.54 16.63 19.25
N ARG A 108 -13.83 16.29 19.04
CA ARG A 108 -14.38 16.11 17.70
C ARG A 108 -14.34 17.41 16.88
N SER A 109 -14.61 18.56 17.49
CA SER A 109 -14.56 19.85 16.81
C SER A 109 -13.13 20.28 16.49
N ILE A 110 -12.16 20.04 17.39
CA ILE A 110 -10.73 20.32 17.14
C ILE A 110 -10.19 19.41 16.02
N VAL A 111 -10.48 18.10 16.06
CA VAL A 111 -10.04 17.17 15.00
C VAL A 111 -10.70 17.52 13.66
N ALA A 112 -11.99 17.88 13.65
CA ALA A 112 -12.67 18.33 12.44
C ALA A 112 -12.08 19.64 11.91
N ALA A 113 -11.76 20.59 12.79
CA ALA A 113 -11.14 21.86 12.44
C ALA A 113 -9.72 21.68 11.89
N VAL A 114 -8.90 20.82 12.50
CA VAL A 114 -7.55 20.49 12.02
C VAL A 114 -7.62 19.77 10.67
N ARG A 115 -8.55 18.82 10.49
CA ARG A 115 -8.77 18.13 9.21
C ARG A 115 -9.28 19.08 8.11
N SER A 116 -10.07 20.09 8.48
CA SER A 116 -10.54 21.15 7.59
C SER A 116 -9.42 22.16 7.25
N ALA A 117 -8.57 22.50 8.21
CA ALA A 117 -7.45 23.44 8.04
C ALA A 117 -6.29 22.81 7.24
N LEU A 118 -6.07 21.50 7.37
CA LEU A 118 -5.08 20.73 6.62
C LEU A 118 -5.58 20.24 5.25
N GLY A 119 -6.81 20.58 4.86
CA GLY A 119 -7.24 20.55 3.47
C GLY A 119 -7.50 19.17 2.86
N ILE A 120 -8.35 18.34 3.47
CA ILE A 120 -9.13 17.37 2.67
C ILE A 120 -10.31 18.14 2.05
N ARG A 121 -10.02 18.89 0.98
CA ARG A 121 -11.05 19.34 0.03
C ARG A 121 -11.44 18.13 -0.81
N ASN A 122 -12.39 17.31 -0.32
CA ASN A 122 -13.17 16.46 -1.21
C ASN A 122 -14.48 17.18 -1.50
N ARG A 123 -14.65 17.60 -2.76
CA ARG A 123 -15.90 18.15 -3.31
C ARG A 123 -17.04 17.16 -3.08
N ALA A 124 -18.15 17.66 -2.54
CA ALA A 124 -19.50 17.31 -2.92
C ALA A 124 -20.29 18.62 -2.99
#